data_AF-A0A960KTC2-F1
#
_entry.id   AF-A0A960KTC2-F1
#
_cell.length_a   1.000
_cell.length_b   1.000
_cell.length_c   1.000
_cell.angle_alpha   90.00
_cell.angle_beta   90.00
_cell.angle_gamma   90.00
#
_symmetry.space_group_name_H-M   'P 1'
#
loop_
_entity.id
_entity.type
_entity.pdbx_description
1 polymer ?
#
loop_
_entity_poly.entity_id
_entity_poly.type
_entity_poly.pdbx_seq_one_letter_code
_entity_poly.pdbx_strand_id
1 'polypeptide(L)'
;MTGRKISVHLFRTALLVSVAASGARAFSGDVPTDFTGPDVVVQADGIDVGLPIQAPPMTVPGWEVINAAFMLDANNDALQVGLDFAGMAGDADGDGLPANSTAWLLGNGGVDMPNLAGTESICIAFDFDNDFAYDYIAGVSALTDASGYQVAQFVNGGLLPFSFGAPAPALQGAFAMGPDFEVEIANLSSVLAYSTEACFNYAVFAGSYSDDGIGEDFMAGTICLRTRTGATEDVVSGFGLDANYPNPFNPTTSIRFNMGETANAELA
;
A
#
# COMPACT_ATOMS: atom_id res chain seq x y z
N MET A 1 -50.73 -56.36 -9.20
CA MET A 1 -49.54 -56.00 -8.40
C MET A 1 -48.64 -55.13 -9.26
N THR A 2 -48.81 -53.82 -9.19
CA THR A 2 -48.11 -52.83 -10.03
C THR A 2 -47.00 -52.20 -9.19
N GLY A 3 -45.75 -52.57 -9.49
CA GLY A 3 -44.56 -52.06 -8.80
C GLY A 3 -44.18 -50.68 -9.33
N ARG A 4 -44.27 -49.65 -8.48
CA ARG A 4 -43.86 -48.28 -8.77
C ARG A 4 -42.35 -48.15 -8.54
N LYS A 5 -41.57 -47.89 -9.59
CA LYS A 5 -40.13 -47.59 -9.47
C LYS A 5 -39.96 -46.13 -9.02
N ILE A 6 -39.26 -45.93 -7.90
CA ILE A 6 -38.86 -44.60 -7.41
C ILE A 6 -37.43 -44.37 -7.88
N SER A 7 -37.24 -43.42 -8.79
CA SER A 7 -35.90 -42.92 -9.14
C SER A 7 -35.45 -41.92 -8.08
N VAL A 8 -34.36 -42.23 -7.40
CA VAL A 8 -33.69 -41.33 -6.47
C VAL A 8 -32.68 -40.51 -7.28
N HIS A 9 -32.96 -39.22 -7.50
CA HIS A 9 -31.98 -38.30 -8.06
C HIS A 9 -31.07 -37.80 -6.94
N LEU A 10 -29.83 -38.30 -6.94
CA LEU A 10 -28.78 -37.91 -6.03
C LEU A 10 -28.22 -36.55 -6.51
N PHE A 11 -28.75 -35.44 -5.98
CA PHE A 11 -28.13 -34.13 -6.15
C PHE A 11 -26.81 -34.12 -5.36
N ARG A 12 -25.68 -34.18 -6.06
CA ARG A 12 -24.37 -33.87 -5.47
C ARG A 12 -24.19 -32.35 -5.52
N THR A 13 -24.47 -31.67 -4.42
CA THR A 13 -24.05 -30.29 -4.22
C THR A 13 -22.54 -30.30 -3.96
N ALA A 14 -21.74 -29.90 -4.95
CA ALA A 14 -20.33 -29.61 -4.73
C ALA A 14 -20.23 -28.26 -4.03
N LEU A 15 -19.87 -28.27 -2.74
CA LEU A 15 -19.49 -27.08 -2.01
C LEU A 15 -18.04 -26.74 -2.40
N LEU A 16 -17.87 -25.81 -3.34
CA LEU A 16 -16.57 -25.19 -3.61
C LEU A 16 -16.29 -24.21 -2.48
N VAL A 17 -15.43 -24.63 -1.54
CA VAL A 17 -14.78 -23.74 -0.58
C VAL A 17 -13.44 -23.34 -1.17
N SER A 18 -13.35 -22.13 -1.70
CA SER A 18 -12.07 -21.46 -1.92
C SER A 18 -12.08 -20.18 -1.10
N VAL A 19 -11.63 -20.28 0.15
CA VAL A 19 -11.20 -19.10 0.88
C VAL A 19 -9.72 -18.98 0.60
N ALA A 20 -9.36 -18.18 -0.41
CA ALA A 20 -8.02 -17.65 -0.44
C ALA A 20 -7.93 -16.70 0.76
N ALA A 21 -7.38 -17.17 1.87
CA ALA A 21 -6.77 -16.26 2.82
C ALA A 21 -5.57 -15.68 2.05
N SER A 22 -5.79 -14.57 1.35
CA SER A 22 -4.69 -13.74 0.88
C SER A 22 -3.99 -13.30 2.15
N GLY A 23 -2.89 -13.99 2.50
CA GLY A 23 -2.10 -13.61 3.66
C GLY A 23 -1.75 -12.13 3.55
N ALA A 24 -1.67 -11.44 4.69
CA ALA A 24 -1.18 -10.07 4.73
C ALA A 24 0.08 -9.96 3.87
N ARG A 25 0.14 -8.95 2.99
CA ARG A 25 1.30 -8.72 2.12
C ARG A 25 2.51 -8.55 3.04
N ALA A 26 3.58 -9.30 2.75
CA ALA A 26 4.81 -9.18 3.51
C ALA A 26 5.60 -8.00 2.93
N PHE A 27 5.68 -6.90 3.67
CA PHE A 27 6.53 -5.77 3.35
C PHE A 27 8.02 -6.14 3.50
N SER A 28 8.82 -5.73 2.54
CA SER A 28 10.26 -5.95 2.49
C SER A 28 11.06 -4.70 2.86
N GLY A 29 10.40 -3.55 2.93
CA GLY A 29 11.01 -2.22 3.03
C GLY A 29 11.51 -1.69 1.69
N ASP A 30 11.00 -2.21 0.55
CA ASP A 30 11.36 -1.82 -0.82
C ASP A 30 10.07 -1.61 -1.63
N VAL A 31 9.66 -0.36 -1.72
CA VAL A 31 8.38 0.06 -2.33
C VAL A 31 8.30 -0.30 -3.81
N PRO A 32 9.32 -0.06 -4.64
CA PRO A 32 9.35 -0.54 -6.02
C PRO A 32 9.12 -2.04 -6.18
N THR A 33 9.53 -2.85 -5.21
CA THR A 33 9.30 -4.31 -5.21
C THR A 33 7.88 -4.68 -4.78
N ASP A 34 7.39 -4.08 -3.70
CA ASP A 34 6.15 -4.52 -3.03
C ASP A 34 4.89 -3.84 -3.57
N PHE A 35 5.01 -2.62 -4.09
CA PHE A 35 3.92 -1.85 -4.69
C PHE A 35 3.89 -2.00 -6.21
N THR A 36 3.90 -3.26 -6.65
CA THR A 36 3.71 -3.62 -8.05
C THR A 36 2.27 -4.04 -8.31
N GLY A 37 1.71 -3.55 -9.41
CA GLY A 37 0.41 -4.00 -9.89
C GLY A 37 -0.48 -2.85 -10.36
N PRO A 38 -1.57 -3.20 -11.04
CA PRO A 38 -2.44 -2.21 -11.69
C PRO A 38 -3.43 -1.55 -10.73
N ASP A 39 -3.42 -1.90 -9.43
CA ASP A 39 -4.26 -1.32 -8.38
C ASP A 39 -3.47 -0.41 -7.44
N VAL A 40 -2.16 -0.30 -7.65
CA VAL A 40 -1.31 0.66 -6.98
C VAL A 40 -1.50 2.02 -7.62
N VAL A 41 -1.80 3.02 -6.81
CA VAL A 41 -1.81 4.43 -7.23
C VAL A 41 -0.57 5.10 -6.64
N VAL A 42 0.27 5.65 -7.51
CA VAL A 42 1.50 6.33 -7.12
C VAL A 42 1.29 7.83 -7.28
N GLN A 43 1.54 8.59 -6.20
CA GLN A 43 1.72 10.02 -6.27
C GLN A 43 3.22 10.31 -6.31
N ALA A 44 3.68 11.05 -7.31
CA ALA A 44 5.08 11.50 -7.38
C ALA A 44 5.30 12.77 -6.56
N ASP A 45 6.49 12.88 -5.98
CA ASP A 45 7.02 14.09 -5.37
C ASP A 45 8.06 14.78 -6.26
N GLY A 46 8.33 16.04 -5.97
CA GLY A 46 9.46 16.77 -6.52
C GLY A 46 10.69 16.62 -5.63
N ILE A 47 11.88 16.72 -6.22
CA ILE A 47 13.11 16.80 -5.42
C ILE A 47 13.15 18.15 -4.72
N ASP A 48 13.00 18.17 -3.40
CA ASP A 48 12.93 19.43 -2.64
C ASP A 48 13.66 19.45 -1.29
N VAL A 49 14.31 18.35 -0.89
CA VAL A 49 15.12 18.34 0.32
C VAL A 49 16.37 19.21 0.14
N GLY A 50 16.41 20.29 0.92
CA GLY A 50 17.55 21.19 0.97
C GLY A 50 18.79 20.52 1.60
N LEU A 51 19.96 20.80 1.05
CA LEU A 51 21.23 20.39 1.65
C LEU A 51 22.06 21.62 2.06
N PRO A 52 22.76 21.57 3.20
CA PRO A 52 23.71 22.61 3.56
C PRO A 52 24.89 22.61 2.58
N ILE A 53 25.53 23.76 2.39
CA ILE A 53 26.63 23.92 1.40
C ILE A 53 27.85 23.03 1.70
N GLN A 54 27.97 22.55 2.93
CA GLN A 54 29.02 21.66 3.41
C GLN A 54 28.79 20.20 2.98
N ALA A 55 27.56 19.84 2.59
CA ALA A 55 27.26 18.50 2.09
C ALA A 55 28.10 18.22 0.82
N PRO A 56 28.69 17.02 0.70
CA PRO A 56 29.37 16.62 -0.52
C PRO A 56 28.47 16.77 -1.75
N PRO A 57 29.03 17.10 -2.94
CA PRO A 57 28.25 17.10 -4.17
C PRO A 57 27.62 15.72 -4.40
N MET A 58 26.38 15.70 -4.91
CA MET A 58 25.59 14.49 -5.18
C MET A 58 25.14 13.72 -3.93
N THR A 59 25.21 14.32 -2.74
CA THR A 59 24.54 13.78 -1.56
C THR A 59 23.04 13.68 -1.82
N VAL A 60 22.43 12.55 -1.46
CA VAL A 60 20.99 12.33 -1.50
C VAL A 60 20.57 11.90 -0.10
N PRO A 61 19.95 12.79 0.69
CA PRO A 61 19.57 12.46 2.04
C PRO A 61 18.42 11.44 2.04
N GLY A 62 18.36 10.64 3.09
CA GLY A 62 17.31 9.67 3.40
C GLY A 62 15.96 10.26 3.77
N TRP A 63 15.81 11.58 3.60
CA TRP A 63 14.55 12.30 3.78
C TRP A 63 13.82 12.56 2.47
N GLU A 64 14.51 12.50 1.33
CA GLU A 64 13.95 12.81 0.01
C GLU A 64 13.02 11.69 -0.46
N VAL A 65 11.71 11.89 -0.29
CA VAL A 65 10.64 11.04 -0.80
C VAL A 65 10.49 11.31 -2.30
N ILE A 66 10.58 10.27 -3.13
CA ILE A 66 10.34 10.40 -4.57
C ILE A 66 8.87 10.17 -4.89
N ASN A 67 8.21 9.26 -4.17
CA ASN A 67 6.79 8.99 -4.37
C ASN A 67 6.15 8.31 -3.15
N ALA A 68 4.83 8.46 -3.06
CA ALA A 68 3.97 7.69 -2.18
C ALA A 68 3.11 6.74 -3.01
N ALA A 69 3.22 5.44 -2.73
CA ALA A 69 2.43 4.38 -3.34
C ALA A 69 1.30 3.95 -2.40
N PHE A 70 0.08 3.87 -2.92
CA PHE A 70 -1.11 3.52 -2.16
C PHE A 70 -1.82 2.34 -2.82
N MET A 71 -2.29 1.39 -2.02
CA MET A 71 -3.11 0.29 -2.49
C MET A 71 -4.18 -0.07 -1.47
N LEU A 72 -5.40 -0.30 -1.96
CA LEU A 72 -6.52 -0.75 -1.13
C LEU A 72 -6.70 -2.26 -1.26
N ASP A 73 -6.40 -3.00 -0.18
CA ASP A 73 -6.68 -4.43 -0.08
C ASP A 73 -8.07 -4.66 0.52
N ALA A 74 -9.07 -4.71 -0.36
CA ALA A 74 -10.45 -4.94 0.04
C ALA A 74 -10.70 -6.32 0.67
N ASN A 75 -9.85 -7.31 0.40
CA ASN A 75 -10.03 -8.67 0.93
C ASN A 75 -9.63 -8.74 2.40
N ASN A 76 -8.62 -7.95 2.78
CA ASN A 76 -8.10 -7.86 4.14
C ASN A 76 -8.60 -6.63 4.91
N ASP A 77 -9.46 -5.81 4.28
CA ASP A 77 -9.96 -4.55 4.85
C ASP A 77 -8.81 -3.62 5.28
N ALA A 78 -7.85 -3.40 4.38
CA ALA A 78 -6.61 -2.69 4.71
C ALA A 78 -6.20 -1.67 3.64
N LEU A 79 -5.63 -0.54 4.09
CA LEU A 79 -4.88 0.40 3.25
C LEU A 79 -3.39 0.12 3.41
N GLN A 80 -2.69 -0.10 2.30
CA GLN A 80 -1.24 -0.26 2.27
C GLN A 80 -0.62 1.00 1.69
N VAL A 81 0.43 1.50 2.34
CA VAL A 81 1.13 2.72 1.94
C VAL A 81 2.63 2.47 1.96
N GLY A 82 3.29 2.85 0.87
CA GLY A 82 4.74 2.82 0.71
C GLY A 82 5.24 4.23 0.43
N LEU A 83 6.31 4.65 1.07
CA LEU A 83 7.06 5.86 0.75
C LEU A 83 8.41 5.45 0.18
N ASP A 84 8.61 5.73 -1.10
CA ASP A 84 9.83 5.43 -1.87
C ASP A 84 10.80 6.60 -1.70
N PHE A 85 12.03 6.33 -1.28
CA PHE A 85 13.05 7.34 -1.00
C PHE A 85 14.15 7.34 -2.07
N ALA A 86 14.69 8.54 -2.35
CA ALA A 86 15.84 8.67 -3.25
C ALA A 86 17.12 8.09 -2.63
N GLY A 87 17.26 8.24 -1.32
CA GLY A 87 18.31 7.65 -0.48
C GLY A 87 17.80 6.42 0.27
N MET A 88 18.42 6.11 1.40
CA MET A 88 17.89 5.11 2.33
C MET A 88 17.03 5.81 3.38
N ALA A 89 15.79 5.37 3.60
CA ALA A 89 14.91 5.94 4.60
C ALA A 89 15.60 6.01 5.98
N GLY A 90 15.72 7.20 6.54
CA GLY A 90 16.40 7.40 7.83
C GLY A 90 17.92 7.56 7.78
N ASP A 91 18.53 7.65 6.60
CA ASP A 91 19.96 7.94 6.42
C ASP A 91 20.16 9.42 6.14
N ALA A 92 20.32 10.23 7.20
CA ALA A 92 20.27 11.69 7.07
C ALA A 92 21.30 12.24 6.08
N ASP A 93 22.52 11.69 6.03
CA ASP A 93 23.60 12.21 5.20
C ASP A 93 23.90 11.44 3.91
N GLY A 94 23.12 10.40 3.62
CA GLY A 94 23.13 9.71 2.33
C GLY A 94 24.35 8.84 2.10
N ASP A 95 24.98 8.30 3.16
CA ASP A 95 26.14 7.40 3.05
C ASP A 95 25.77 5.92 2.90
N GLY A 96 24.47 5.61 2.97
CA GLY A 96 23.86 4.29 2.91
C GLY A 96 23.79 3.56 4.26
N LEU A 97 24.06 4.24 5.39
CA LEU A 97 24.13 3.65 6.73
C LEU A 97 23.29 4.46 7.74
N PRO A 98 21.99 4.16 7.90
CA PRO A 98 21.10 4.83 8.86
C PRO A 98 21.50 4.45 10.29
N ALA A 99 22.40 5.23 10.90
CA ALA A 99 22.98 5.14 12.25
C ALA A 99 24.39 5.77 12.33
N ASN A 100 24.94 6.28 11.23
CA ASN A 100 26.34 6.67 11.15
C ASN A 100 26.49 8.06 10.54
N SER A 101 26.67 9.04 11.42
CA SER A 101 26.96 10.40 10.97
C SER A 101 28.36 10.51 10.36
N THR A 102 28.41 10.91 9.10
CA THR A 102 29.62 11.31 8.39
C THR A 102 30.28 12.54 9.03
N ALA A 103 31.55 12.76 8.70
CA ALA A 103 32.32 13.86 9.27
C ALA A 103 31.78 15.25 8.89
N TRP A 104 31.08 15.38 7.76
CA TRP A 104 30.52 16.67 7.34
C TRP A 104 29.24 16.98 8.12
N LEU A 105 28.39 15.99 8.36
CA LEU A 105 27.17 16.14 9.15
C LEU A 105 27.52 16.52 10.59
N LEU A 106 28.43 15.76 11.23
CA LEU A 106 28.95 16.07 12.56
C LEU A 106 29.66 17.43 12.62
N GLY A 107 30.33 17.81 11.54
CA GLY A 107 31.05 19.09 11.42
C GLY A 107 30.12 20.30 11.37
N ASN A 108 28.90 20.13 10.89
CA ASN A 108 27.84 21.13 10.98
C ASN A 108 27.21 21.11 12.38
N GLY A 109 27.02 19.92 12.95
CA GLY A 109 26.37 19.74 14.25
C GLY A 109 25.18 18.81 14.19
N GLY A 110 24.89 18.27 13.00
CA GLY A 110 23.85 17.29 12.78
C GLY A 110 24.27 15.89 13.24
N VAL A 111 23.28 15.03 13.41
CA VAL A 111 23.45 13.63 13.80
C VAL A 111 22.43 12.78 13.04
N ASP A 112 22.96 11.78 12.35
CA ASP A 112 22.22 10.64 11.80
C ASP A 112 22.05 9.58 12.89
N MET A 113 20.80 9.36 13.32
CA MET A 113 20.46 8.53 14.46
C MET A 113 20.05 7.12 14.01
N PRO A 114 20.36 6.08 14.81
CA PRO A 114 19.96 4.72 14.47
C PRO A 114 18.44 4.55 14.56
N ASN A 115 17.84 3.95 13.54
CA ASN A 115 16.43 3.53 13.53
C ASN A 115 15.43 4.67 13.79
N LEU A 116 15.60 5.84 13.16
CA LEU A 116 14.71 6.99 13.34
C LEU A 116 14.62 7.45 14.80
N ALA A 117 15.72 7.38 15.55
CA ALA A 117 15.74 7.78 16.95
C ALA A 117 15.92 9.30 17.13
N GLY A 118 15.70 9.78 18.35
CA GLY A 118 15.85 11.19 18.66
C GLY A 118 14.72 12.01 18.05
N THR A 119 15.01 12.84 17.06
CA THR A 119 14.03 13.70 16.38
C THR A 119 13.73 13.29 14.94
N GLU A 120 14.30 12.17 14.49
CA GLU A 120 14.00 11.62 13.17
C GLU A 120 12.59 11.05 13.15
N SER A 121 11.88 11.27 12.05
CA SER A 121 10.51 10.81 11.93
C SER A 121 10.13 10.63 10.47
N ILE A 122 9.38 9.57 10.23
CA ILE A 122 8.68 9.32 8.97
C ILE A 122 7.23 9.00 9.35
N CYS A 123 6.29 9.79 8.85
CA CYS A 123 4.89 9.62 9.19
C CYS A 123 3.93 10.13 8.11
N ILE A 124 2.71 9.59 8.13
CA ILE A 124 1.63 9.94 7.21
C ILE A 124 0.36 10.19 8.03
N ALA A 125 -0.24 11.37 7.87
CA ALA A 125 -1.55 11.69 8.40
C ALA A 125 -2.63 11.53 7.33
N PHE A 126 -3.83 11.12 7.75
CA PHE A 126 -4.97 10.81 6.89
C PHE A 126 -6.21 11.57 7.36
N ASP A 127 -6.92 12.18 6.43
CA ASP A 127 -8.24 12.79 6.59
C ASP A 127 -9.22 11.92 5.79
N PHE A 128 -9.83 10.96 6.48
CA PHE A 128 -10.66 9.93 5.88
C PHE A 128 -12.08 10.42 5.61
N ASP A 129 -12.60 11.35 6.40
CA ASP A 129 -13.94 11.89 6.21
C ASP A 129 -14.00 13.15 5.31
N ASN A 130 -12.84 13.64 4.87
CA ASN A 130 -12.64 14.80 4.00
C ASN A 130 -13.19 16.10 4.60
N ASP A 131 -13.10 16.28 5.91
CA ASP A 131 -13.49 17.50 6.60
C ASP A 131 -12.38 18.55 6.69
N PHE A 132 -11.22 18.29 6.06
CA PHE A 132 -9.98 19.08 6.10
C PHE A 132 -9.26 19.09 7.44
N ALA A 133 -9.60 18.18 8.36
CA ALA A 133 -8.81 17.85 9.52
C ALA A 133 -8.33 16.39 9.41
N TYR A 134 -7.06 16.16 9.72
CA TYR A 134 -6.57 14.79 9.78
C TYR A 134 -7.16 14.06 10.99
N ASP A 135 -7.56 12.81 10.78
CA ASP A 135 -8.17 11.90 11.74
C ASP A 135 -7.13 11.03 12.44
N TYR A 136 -6.24 10.45 11.63
CA TYR A 136 -5.26 9.45 12.06
C TYR A 136 -3.88 9.78 11.51
N ILE A 137 -2.87 9.30 12.21
CA ILE A 137 -1.47 9.35 11.79
C ILE A 137 -0.84 7.98 11.99
N ALA A 138 -0.08 7.54 11.00
CA ALA A 138 0.69 6.31 11.05
C ALA A 138 2.17 6.63 10.81
N GLY A 139 3.05 6.05 11.62
CA GLY A 139 4.48 6.16 11.40
C GLY A 139 5.29 6.10 12.67
N VAL A 140 6.51 6.64 12.59
CA VAL A 140 7.44 6.76 13.72
C VAL A 140 7.50 8.23 14.12
N SER A 141 7.14 8.53 15.38
CA SER A 141 7.17 9.89 15.91
C SER A 141 8.60 10.33 16.24
N ALA A 142 8.87 11.63 16.12
CA ALA A 142 10.10 12.29 16.61
C ALA A 142 10.24 12.29 18.16
N LEU A 143 9.51 11.43 18.86
CA LEU A 143 9.61 11.16 20.30
C LEU A 143 9.95 9.70 20.59
N THR A 144 10.07 8.87 19.55
CA THR A 144 10.26 7.42 19.62
C THR A 144 11.39 7.00 18.66
N ASP A 145 11.50 5.70 18.40
CA ASP A 145 12.33 5.13 17.35
C ASP A 145 11.47 4.17 16.51
N ALA A 146 12.05 3.46 15.54
CA ALA A 146 11.33 2.54 14.67
C ALA A 146 10.57 1.43 15.42
N SER A 147 10.97 1.06 16.64
CA SER A 147 10.22 0.11 17.47
C SER A 147 8.91 0.70 18.03
N GLY A 148 8.81 2.04 18.01
CA GLY A 148 7.63 2.82 18.37
C GLY A 148 6.68 3.11 17.22
N TYR A 149 6.83 2.45 16.05
CA TYR A 149 5.85 2.55 14.97
C TYR A 149 4.42 2.32 15.51
N GLN A 150 3.53 3.24 15.18
CA GLN A 150 2.14 3.17 15.59
C GLN A 150 1.20 3.86 14.62
N VAL A 151 -0.07 3.44 14.65
CA VAL A 151 -1.22 4.19 14.19
C VAL A 151 -1.89 4.82 15.41
N ALA A 152 -2.12 6.13 15.37
CA ALA A 152 -2.71 6.89 16.46
C ALA A 152 -3.75 7.89 15.92
N GLN A 153 -4.64 8.36 16.79
CA GLN A 153 -5.47 9.52 16.50
C GLN A 153 -4.56 10.73 16.27
N PHE A 154 -4.86 11.52 15.25
CA PHE A 154 -4.14 12.75 14.98
C PHE A 154 -4.53 13.83 16.01
N VAL A 155 -3.55 14.58 16.51
CA VAL A 155 -3.78 15.72 17.40
C VAL A 155 -3.36 17.00 16.70
N ASN A 156 -4.33 17.87 16.49
CA ASN A 156 -4.08 19.17 15.87
C ASN A 156 -3.36 20.12 16.85
N GLY A 157 -2.38 20.88 16.36
CA GLY A 157 -1.69 21.93 17.15
C GLY A 157 -0.16 21.86 17.15
N GLY A 158 0.44 20.93 16.43
CA GLY A 158 1.90 20.77 16.31
C GLY A 158 2.37 20.51 14.88
N LEU A 159 3.69 20.36 14.72
CA LEU A 159 4.30 19.85 13.49
C LEU A 159 3.96 18.35 13.36
N LEU A 160 3.76 17.87 12.14
CA LEU A 160 3.34 16.50 11.84
C LEU A 160 4.05 15.40 12.67
N PRO A 161 5.40 15.39 12.79
CA PRO A 161 6.12 14.34 13.53
C PRO A 161 5.82 14.27 15.04
N PHE A 162 5.16 15.28 15.61
CA PHE A 162 4.75 15.37 17.02
C PHE A 162 3.24 15.27 17.22
N SER A 163 2.45 15.04 16.17
CA SER A 163 0.98 15.07 16.22
C SER A 163 0.34 13.72 16.56
N PHE A 164 1.09 12.79 17.17
CA PHE A 164 0.62 11.47 17.59
C PHE A 164 -0.18 11.57 18.90
N GLY A 165 -1.48 11.26 18.84
CA GLY A 165 -2.39 11.25 19.98
C GLY A 165 -2.55 9.89 20.65
N ALA A 166 -3.79 9.54 20.97
CA ALA A 166 -4.11 8.24 21.55
C ALA A 166 -3.87 7.11 20.52
N PRO A 167 -3.15 6.03 20.90
CA PRO A 167 -2.94 4.90 20.00
C PRO A 167 -4.25 4.28 19.51
N ALA A 168 -4.30 3.86 18.26
CA ALA A 168 -5.43 3.21 17.59
C ALA A 168 -5.07 1.76 17.23
N PRO A 169 -4.89 0.85 18.20
CA PRO A 169 -4.36 -0.49 17.96
C PRO A 169 -5.23 -1.38 17.05
N ALA A 170 -6.50 -1.03 16.87
CA ALA A 170 -7.39 -1.72 15.94
C ALA A 170 -7.08 -1.42 14.46
N LEU A 171 -6.34 -0.34 14.17
CA LEU A 171 -5.90 0.06 12.84
C LEU A 171 -4.43 -0.28 12.57
N GLN A 172 -3.72 -0.75 13.59
CA GLN A 172 -2.32 -1.12 13.49
C GLN A 172 -2.15 -2.33 12.56
N GLY A 173 -1.43 -2.15 11.45
CA GLY A 173 -1.08 -3.22 10.52
C GLY A 173 0.41 -3.57 10.54
N ALA A 174 0.84 -4.25 9.47
CA ALA A 174 2.24 -4.52 9.19
C ALA A 174 3.06 -3.22 9.00
N PHE A 175 4.34 -3.31 9.35
CA PHE A 175 5.33 -2.25 9.12
C PHE A 175 6.66 -2.87 8.73
N ALA A 176 7.32 -2.28 7.75
CA ALA A 176 8.70 -2.55 7.42
C ALA A 176 9.45 -1.25 7.15
N MET A 177 10.74 -1.30 7.42
CA MET A 177 11.69 -0.25 7.13
C MET A 177 12.92 -0.91 6.49
N GLY A 178 13.36 -0.36 5.37
CA GLY A 178 14.51 -0.81 4.60
C GLY A 178 15.12 0.38 3.86
N PRO A 179 15.43 0.27 2.56
CA PRO A 179 15.59 1.43 1.70
C PRO A 179 14.41 2.40 1.79
N ASP A 180 13.19 1.87 1.96
CA ASP A 180 11.93 2.59 1.97
C ASP A 180 11.14 2.39 3.27
N PHE A 181 9.98 3.04 3.35
CA PHE A 181 9.08 2.99 4.50
C PHE A 181 7.70 2.46 4.10
N GLU A 182 7.28 1.34 4.70
CA GLU A 182 6.03 0.65 4.32
C GLU A 182 5.16 0.37 5.53
N VAL A 183 3.88 0.73 5.42
CA VAL A 183 2.90 0.59 6.50
C VAL A 183 1.55 0.09 6.00
N GLU A 184 0.83 -0.58 6.88
CA GLU A 184 -0.55 -1.00 6.68
C GLU A 184 -1.45 -0.37 7.73
N ILE A 185 -2.58 0.19 7.29
CA ILE A 185 -3.71 0.58 8.13
C ILE A 185 -4.76 -0.52 8.02
N ALA A 186 -4.83 -1.36 9.04
CA ALA A 186 -5.78 -2.46 9.11
C ALA A 186 -7.19 -1.95 9.42
N ASN A 187 -8.20 -2.78 9.15
CA ASN A 187 -9.58 -2.55 9.54
C ASN A 187 -10.13 -1.20 9.05
N LEU A 188 -9.74 -0.81 7.83
CA LEU A 188 -9.96 0.50 7.25
C LEU A 188 -11.46 0.87 7.21
N SER A 189 -12.33 -0.11 6.96
CA SER A 189 -13.78 0.07 6.92
C SER A 189 -14.38 0.59 8.24
N SER A 190 -13.65 0.49 9.35
CA SER A 190 -14.06 1.04 10.64
C SER A 190 -13.94 2.56 10.74
N VAL A 191 -13.12 3.18 9.88
CA VAL A 191 -12.85 4.63 9.87
C VAL A 191 -13.18 5.30 8.55
N LEU A 192 -13.21 4.54 7.46
CA LEU A 192 -13.54 5.02 6.12
C LEU A 192 -14.63 4.14 5.51
N ALA A 193 -15.79 4.72 5.22
CA ALA A 193 -16.84 4.00 4.51
C ALA A 193 -16.50 3.94 3.01
N TYR A 194 -16.21 2.74 2.49
CA TYR A 194 -15.99 2.52 1.06
C TYR A 194 -16.74 1.28 0.56
N SER A 195 -17.08 1.28 -0.74
CA SER A 195 -17.76 0.15 -1.39
C SER A 195 -17.02 -0.32 -2.63
N THR A 196 -16.68 0.61 -3.52
CA THR A 196 -15.85 0.37 -4.71
C THR A 196 -14.69 1.34 -4.84
N GLU A 197 -14.75 2.46 -4.13
CA GLU A 197 -13.76 3.54 -4.17
C GLU A 197 -13.66 4.16 -2.77
N ALA A 198 -12.44 4.52 -2.38
CA ALA A 198 -12.07 5.16 -1.13
C ALA A 198 -11.27 6.42 -1.48
N CYS A 199 -11.77 7.60 -1.11
CA CYS A 199 -11.08 8.87 -1.35
C CYS A 199 -10.80 9.59 -0.03
N PHE A 200 -9.58 10.08 0.15
CA PHE A 200 -9.13 10.74 1.38
C PHE A 200 -7.98 11.71 1.09
N ASN A 201 -7.77 12.67 1.99
CA ASN A 201 -6.58 13.52 1.95
C ASN A 201 -5.47 12.91 2.82
N TYR A 202 -4.23 13.23 2.49
CA TYR A 202 -3.07 12.81 3.26
C TYR A 202 -1.98 13.87 3.29
N ALA A 203 -1.11 13.78 4.30
CA ALA A 203 0.16 14.49 4.36
C ALA A 203 1.25 13.58 4.91
N VAL A 204 2.43 13.68 4.32
CA VAL A 204 3.65 12.96 4.68
C VAL A 204 4.65 13.94 5.28
N PHE A 205 5.46 13.44 6.21
CA PHE A 205 6.67 14.08 6.68
C PHE A 205 7.79 13.05 6.72
N ALA A 206 8.97 13.42 6.24
CA ALA A 206 10.22 12.69 6.49
C ALA A 206 11.32 13.70 6.82
N GLY A 207 12.01 13.51 7.95
CA GLY A 207 13.07 14.46 8.34
C GLY A 207 13.55 14.30 9.77
N SER A 208 14.44 15.21 10.18
CA SER A 208 14.94 15.31 11.55
C SER A 208 15.09 16.77 11.98
N TYR A 209 14.94 17.03 13.28
CA TYR A 209 15.31 18.32 13.88
C TYR A 209 16.73 18.34 14.46
N SER A 210 17.48 17.25 14.28
CA SER A 210 18.83 17.09 14.83
C SER A 210 19.89 16.89 13.76
N ASP A 211 19.57 17.08 12.47
CA ASP A 211 20.49 16.92 11.34
C ASP A 211 21.08 18.27 10.84
N ASP A 212 20.84 19.34 11.59
CA ASP A 212 21.47 20.66 11.45
C ASP A 212 21.50 21.22 10.02
N GLY A 213 20.31 21.33 9.44
CA GLY A 213 20.09 22.09 8.21
C GLY A 213 20.04 21.25 6.92
N ILE A 214 19.98 19.93 7.05
CA ILE A 214 19.34 19.11 6.02
C ILE A 214 17.84 19.42 6.09
N GLY A 215 17.22 19.63 4.94
CA GLY A 215 15.80 19.92 4.86
C GLY A 215 14.96 18.69 5.22
N GLU A 216 13.76 18.96 5.68
CA GLU A 216 12.70 17.97 5.81
C GLU A 216 11.84 17.95 4.54
N ASP A 217 11.29 16.78 4.23
CA ASP A 217 10.41 16.57 3.08
C ASP A 217 8.94 16.57 3.49
N PHE A 218 8.09 17.12 2.63
CA PHE A 218 6.67 17.26 2.83
C PHE A 218 5.87 16.99 1.55
N MET A 219 5.18 15.86 1.55
CA MET A 219 4.19 15.53 0.53
C MET A 219 2.76 15.74 1.04
N ALA A 220 1.84 16.23 0.23
CA ALA A 220 0.41 16.20 0.57
C ALA A 220 -0.47 16.10 -0.68
N GLY A 221 -1.65 15.51 -0.53
CA GLY A 221 -2.58 15.41 -1.64
C GLY A 221 -3.92 14.76 -1.28
N THR A 222 -4.72 14.59 -2.32
CA THR A 222 -5.95 13.81 -2.28
C THR A 222 -5.75 12.58 -3.15
N ILE A 223 -6.14 11.42 -2.66
CA ILE A 223 -6.04 10.16 -3.38
C ILE A 223 -7.41 9.48 -3.45
N CYS A 224 -7.68 8.76 -4.53
CA CYS A 224 -8.85 7.91 -4.69
C CYS A 224 -8.41 6.52 -5.14
N LEU A 225 -8.67 5.52 -4.31
CA LEU A 225 -8.29 4.12 -4.53
C LEU A 225 -9.54 3.31 -4.86
N ARG A 226 -9.46 2.43 -5.84
CA ARG A 226 -10.58 1.56 -6.21
C ARG A 226 -10.34 0.15 -5.71
N THR A 227 -11.36 -0.45 -5.10
CA THR A 227 -11.37 -1.89 -4.85
C THR A 227 -11.70 -2.59 -6.16
N ARG A 228 -10.87 -3.52 -6.64
CA ARG A 228 -11.34 -4.51 -7.62
C ARG A 228 -12.21 -5.54 -6.91
N THR A 229 -13.35 -5.12 -6.40
CA THR A 229 -14.44 -6.02 -6.06
C THR A 229 -15.06 -6.48 -7.37
N GLY A 230 -14.46 -7.51 -7.98
CA GLY A 230 -15.11 -8.24 -9.06
C GLY A 230 -14.79 -7.78 -10.48
N ALA A 231 -13.52 -7.51 -10.79
CA ALA A 231 -13.06 -8.08 -12.05
C ALA A 231 -13.07 -9.61 -11.85
N THR A 232 -14.25 -10.23 -11.99
CA THR A 232 -14.28 -11.54 -12.63
C THR A 232 -13.33 -11.39 -13.79
N GLU A 233 -12.22 -12.12 -13.80
CA GLU A 233 -11.42 -12.21 -15.01
C GLU A 233 -12.41 -12.33 -16.15
N ASP A 234 -12.37 -11.39 -17.08
CA ASP A 234 -13.15 -11.49 -18.29
C ASP A 234 -12.45 -12.62 -19.06
N VAL A 235 -12.72 -13.87 -18.65
CA VAL A 235 -12.26 -15.10 -19.29
C VAL A 235 -13.08 -15.26 -20.55
N VAL A 236 -12.95 -14.31 -21.46
CA VAL A 236 -13.34 -14.50 -22.85
C VAL A 236 -12.36 -13.71 -23.70
N SER A 237 -11.21 -14.31 -24.03
CA SER A 237 -10.36 -13.78 -25.10
C SER A 237 -10.91 -14.10 -26.50
N GLY A 238 -12.12 -14.62 -26.60
CA GLY A 238 -12.86 -14.78 -27.85
C GLY A 238 -13.97 -15.84 -27.76
N PHE A 239 -15.20 -15.44 -28.07
CA PHE A 239 -16.31 -16.34 -28.32
C PHE A 239 -16.57 -16.39 -29.83
N GLY A 240 -16.36 -17.56 -30.42
CA GLY A 240 -16.64 -17.81 -31.84
C GLY A 240 -17.75 -18.85 -31.98
N LEU A 241 -18.83 -18.48 -32.67
CA LEU A 241 -19.95 -19.37 -32.97
C LEU A 241 -19.94 -19.65 -34.48
N ASP A 242 -19.28 -20.74 -34.87
CA ASP A 242 -19.24 -21.17 -36.27
C ASP A 242 -20.43 -22.09 -36.56
N ALA A 243 -21.43 -21.57 -37.26
CA ALA A 243 -22.55 -22.37 -37.78
C ALA A 243 -22.22 -22.82 -39.21
N ASN A 244 -21.95 -24.11 -39.39
CA ASN A 244 -21.74 -24.68 -40.71
C ASN A 244 -23.10 -25.11 -41.30
N TYR A 245 -23.79 -24.24 -42.03
CA TYR A 245 -24.99 -24.59 -42.78
C TYR A 245 -24.65 -24.78 -44.26
N PRO A 246 -24.72 -26.04 -44.77
CA PRO A 246 -25.79 -26.33 -45.72
C PRO A 246 -26.28 -27.79 -45.70
N ASN A 247 -26.52 -28.41 -44.52
CA ASN A 247 -27.17 -29.73 -44.46
C ASN A 247 -28.39 -29.75 -43.52
N PRO A 248 -29.63 -29.79 -44.04
CA PRO A 248 -30.85 -29.77 -43.22
C PRO A 248 -31.10 -31.08 -42.45
N PHE A 249 -30.30 -32.13 -42.66
CA PHE A 249 -30.49 -33.43 -42.00
C PHE A 249 -29.45 -33.74 -40.91
N ASN A 250 -28.46 -32.87 -40.70
CA ASN A 250 -27.52 -33.01 -39.57
C ASN A 250 -26.80 -31.68 -39.24
N PRO A 251 -27.47 -30.70 -38.60
CA PRO A 251 -26.82 -29.48 -38.20
C PRO A 251 -25.87 -29.75 -37.01
N THR A 252 -24.58 -29.57 -37.22
CA THR A 252 -23.60 -29.53 -36.12
C THR A 252 -23.27 -28.08 -35.81
N THR A 253 -23.60 -27.63 -34.61
CA THR A 253 -23.10 -26.36 -34.06
C THR A 253 -21.80 -26.63 -33.34
N SER A 254 -20.70 -26.00 -33.79
CA SER A 254 -19.42 -26.06 -33.08
C SER A 254 -19.25 -24.78 -32.27
N ILE A 255 -19.11 -24.93 -30.95
CA ILE A 255 -18.77 -23.84 -30.05
C ILE A 255 -17.29 -24.00 -29.72
N ARG A 256 -16.48 -22.96 -29.96
CA ARG A 256 -15.05 -22.95 -29.60
C ARG A 256 -14.79 -21.88 -28.56
N PHE A 257 -14.04 -22.27 -27.53
CA PHE A 257 -13.52 -21.37 -26.52
C PHE A 257 -12.00 -21.34 -26.69
N ASN A 258 -11.40 -20.16 -26.78
CA ASN A 258 -9.96 -19.99 -26.60
C ASN A 258 -9.75 -19.47 -25.18
N MET A 259 -9.02 -20.24 -24.36
CA MET A 259 -8.66 -19.85 -23.00
C MET A 259 -7.17 -19.52 -22.99
N GLY A 260 -6.82 -18.39 -22.37
CA GLY A 260 -5.43 -17.94 -22.27
C GLY A 260 -4.57 -18.84 -21.37
N GLU A 261 -5.20 -19.57 -20.45
CA GLU A 261 -4.55 -20.49 -19.51
C GLU A 261 -5.35 -21.78 -19.34
N THR A 262 -4.76 -22.78 -18.68
CA THR A 262 -5.36 -24.12 -18.52
C THR A 262 -6.50 -24.08 -17.48
N ALA A 263 -7.74 -23.99 -17.93
CA ALA A 263 -8.92 -24.05 -17.06
C ALA A 263 -9.74 -25.34 -17.27
N ASN A 264 -10.43 -25.79 -16.22
CA ASN A 264 -11.37 -26.90 -16.31
C ASN A 264 -12.72 -26.37 -16.80
N ALA A 265 -13.13 -26.76 -18.01
CA ALA A 265 -14.45 -26.46 -18.54
C ALA A 265 -15.38 -27.67 -18.39
N GLU A 266 -16.50 -27.50 -17.69
CA GLU A 266 -17.57 -28.50 -17.60
C GLU A 266 -18.76 -28.03 -18.45
N LEU A 267 -19.21 -28.88 -19.38
CA LEU A 267 -20.42 -28.63 -20.18
C LEU A 267 -21.60 -29.30 -19.46
N ALA A 268 -22.54 -28.50 -18.97
CA ALA A 268 -23.78 -28.97 -18.34
C ALA A 268 -24.88 -29.30 -19.36
#